data_AF-A0A0G3V0S7-F1
#
_entry.id   AF-A0A0G3V0S7-F1
#
_cell.length_a   1.000
_cell.length_b   1.000
_cell.length_c   1.000
_cell.angle_alpha   90.00
_cell.angle_beta   90.00
_cell.angle_gamma   90.00
#
_symmetry.space_group_name_H-M   'P 1'
#
loop_
_entity.id
_entity.type
_entity.pdbx_description
1 polymer ?
#
loop_
_entity_poly.entity_id
_entity_poly.type
_entity_poly.pdbx_seq_one_letter_code
_entity_poly.pdbx_strand_id
1 'polypeptide(L)'
;MILPTATSIRALLAEYGAAPSRALGQHFLADPNTARRIVRLADLEPGARVLEIGPGVGSLTAALLEADASITALELDRHVLPLLDAVLETTGMADRVNVVHGDAMTADLAAISGESPVICVSNLPYNVATPIVMRLLNEAPNVTRLLVMVQREVGERMAAKVGGREYGAVTVKIAFHGVARMVGTVAPSVFLPPPKVDSALVRIDRHPQPVVDVSSREALFGIIQAGFAQRRKMLRRALVPMFGDRTLELLEAAGIDPAARAETIELGSWAALARAAEV
;
A
#
# COMPACT_ATOMS: atom_id res chain seq x y z
N MET A 1 10.50 -26.40 5.90
CA MET A 1 9.26 -25.61 5.97
C MET A 1 8.35 -26.00 4.82
N ILE A 2 7.06 -26.25 5.06
CA ILE A 2 6.09 -26.54 3.99
C ILE A 2 5.20 -25.30 3.84
N LEU A 3 5.32 -24.59 2.73
CA LEU A 3 4.46 -23.43 2.46
C LEU A 3 3.03 -23.89 2.15
N PRO A 4 2.00 -23.15 2.59
CA PRO A 4 0.61 -23.49 2.31
C PRO A 4 0.32 -23.58 0.80
N THR A 5 -0.44 -24.60 0.42
CA THR A 5 -0.96 -24.82 -0.93
C THR A 5 -2.48 -24.69 -0.92
N ALA A 6 -3.11 -24.57 -2.09
CA ALA A 6 -4.58 -24.55 -2.16
C ALA A 6 -5.26 -25.75 -1.48
N THR A 7 -4.63 -26.93 -1.51
CA THR A 7 -5.14 -28.13 -0.83
C THR A 7 -5.00 -28.03 0.68
N SER A 8 -3.82 -27.64 1.19
CA SER A 8 -3.61 -27.52 2.64
C SER A 8 -4.42 -26.37 3.25
N ILE A 9 -4.58 -25.25 2.54
CA ILE A 9 -5.44 -24.14 2.99
C ILE A 9 -6.90 -24.58 3.07
N ARG A 10 -7.41 -25.36 2.10
CA ARG A 10 -8.78 -25.91 2.18
C ARG A 10 -8.95 -26.85 3.36
N ALA A 11 -7.97 -27.73 3.61
CA ALA A 11 -8.01 -28.63 4.75
C ALA A 11 -8.02 -27.86 6.08
N LEU A 12 -7.14 -26.86 6.21
CA LEU A 12 -7.03 -26.01 7.39
C LEU A 12 -8.32 -25.20 7.65
N LEU A 13 -8.90 -24.61 6.60
CA LEU A 13 -10.20 -23.93 6.72
C LEU A 13 -11.30 -24.89 7.19
N ALA A 14 -11.34 -26.11 6.68
CA ALA A 14 -12.34 -27.11 7.08
C ALA A 14 -12.13 -27.57 8.53
N GLU A 15 -10.89 -27.83 8.93
CA GLU A 15 -10.51 -28.24 10.29
C GLU A 15 -10.93 -27.20 11.34
N TYR A 16 -10.71 -25.93 11.05
CA TYR A 16 -11.04 -24.82 11.96
C TYR A 16 -12.45 -24.25 11.75
N GLY A 17 -13.27 -24.85 10.88
CA GLY A 17 -14.63 -24.39 10.59
C GLY A 17 -14.69 -22.96 10.04
N ALA A 18 -13.63 -22.50 9.36
CA ALA A 18 -13.49 -21.15 8.83
C ALA A 18 -13.80 -21.12 7.32
N ALA A 19 -14.18 -19.94 6.83
CA ALA A 19 -14.40 -19.70 5.41
C ALA A 19 -13.88 -18.31 5.00
N PRO A 20 -13.35 -18.15 3.78
CA PRO A 20 -12.91 -16.84 3.28
C PRO A 20 -14.06 -15.82 3.31
N SER A 21 -13.84 -14.72 4.02
CA SER A 21 -14.80 -13.63 4.15
C SER A 21 -14.79 -12.72 2.93
N ARG A 22 -15.92 -12.69 2.20
CA ARG A 22 -16.13 -11.75 1.09
C ARG A 22 -16.15 -10.29 1.55
N ALA A 23 -16.69 -10.03 2.74
CA ALA A 23 -16.77 -8.68 3.30
C ALA A 23 -15.39 -8.09 3.60
N LEU A 24 -14.45 -8.94 4.01
CA LEU A 24 -13.05 -8.58 4.25
C LEU A 24 -12.18 -8.68 2.99
N GLY A 25 -12.73 -9.08 1.84
CA GLY A 25 -11.99 -9.22 0.59
C GLY A 25 -10.89 -10.29 0.65
N GLN A 26 -11.07 -11.35 1.44
CA GLN A 26 -10.04 -12.36 1.67
C GLN A 26 -9.78 -13.20 0.41
N HIS A 27 -8.53 -13.15 -0.05
CA HIS A 27 -7.96 -13.99 -1.10
C HIS A 27 -6.62 -14.52 -0.60
N PHE A 28 -6.60 -15.75 -0.10
CA PHE A 28 -5.38 -16.35 0.46
C PHE A 28 -4.42 -16.76 -0.65
N LEU A 29 -3.17 -16.36 -0.53
CA LEU A 29 -2.12 -16.79 -1.45
C LEU A 29 -1.89 -18.29 -1.27
N ALA A 30 -2.07 -19.07 -2.34
CA ALA A 30 -2.14 -20.52 -2.31
C ALA A 30 -1.06 -21.20 -3.20
N ASP A 31 -0.14 -20.42 -3.75
CA ASP A 31 1.00 -20.87 -4.53
C ASP A 31 2.34 -20.53 -3.84
N PRO A 32 3.07 -21.53 -3.33
CA PRO A 32 4.39 -21.35 -2.73
C PRO A 32 5.41 -20.62 -3.62
N ASN A 33 5.38 -20.86 -4.93
CA ASN A 33 6.35 -20.25 -5.85
C ASN A 33 6.13 -18.74 -6.01
N THR A 34 4.86 -18.32 -6.05
CA THR A 34 4.47 -16.92 -6.03
C THR A 34 4.86 -16.26 -4.71
N ALA A 35 4.61 -16.91 -3.55
CA ALA A 35 5.04 -16.37 -2.26
C ALA A 35 6.55 -16.11 -2.22
N ARG A 36 7.36 -17.10 -2.62
CA ARG A 36 8.83 -16.94 -2.72
C ARG A 36 9.24 -15.87 -3.74
N ARG A 37 8.51 -15.73 -4.85
CA ARG A 37 8.77 -14.68 -5.84
C ARG A 37 8.52 -13.29 -5.25
N ILE A 38 7.45 -13.11 -4.47
CA ILE A 38 7.17 -11.84 -3.78
C ILE A 38 8.32 -11.51 -2.82
N VAL A 39 8.75 -12.47 -2.00
CA VAL A 39 9.85 -12.27 -1.06
C VAL A 39 11.16 -11.93 -1.77
N ARG A 40 11.48 -12.58 -2.90
CA ARG A 40 12.64 -12.20 -3.73
C ARG A 40 12.55 -10.77 -4.26
N LEU A 41 11.37 -10.33 -4.68
CA LEU A 41 11.15 -8.96 -5.16
C LEU A 41 11.16 -7.92 -4.02
N ALA A 42 10.91 -8.35 -2.78
CA ALA A 42 11.01 -7.51 -1.60
C ALA A 42 12.46 -7.14 -1.29
N ASP A 43 13.42 -7.95 -1.77
CA ASP A 43 14.85 -7.66 -1.74
C ASP A 43 15.30 -7.40 -0.30
N LEU A 44 15.01 -8.40 0.55
CA LEU A 44 15.26 -8.39 1.99
C LEU A 44 16.69 -8.82 2.28
N GLU A 45 17.32 -8.17 3.24
CA GLU A 45 18.54 -8.67 3.87
C GLU A 45 18.19 -9.75 4.93
N PRO A 46 19.08 -10.71 5.20
CA PRO A 46 18.89 -11.64 6.31
C PRO A 46 18.68 -10.90 7.63
N GLY A 47 17.69 -11.32 8.43
CA GLY A 47 17.30 -10.63 9.66
C GLY A 47 16.45 -9.37 9.47
N ALA A 48 16.03 -9.05 8.23
CA ALA A 48 15.20 -7.87 7.98
C ALA A 48 13.91 -7.87 8.82
N ARG A 49 13.56 -6.70 9.35
CA ARG A 49 12.31 -6.46 10.07
C ARG A 49 11.20 -6.19 9.06
N VAL A 50 10.16 -7.02 9.10
CA VAL A 50 9.04 -6.98 8.17
C VAL A 50 7.74 -6.65 8.90
N LEU A 51 6.99 -5.70 8.36
CA LEU A 51 5.60 -5.47 8.73
C LEU A 51 4.70 -6.14 7.67
N GLU A 52 3.86 -7.07 8.09
CA GLU A 52 2.87 -7.71 7.23
C GLU A 52 1.46 -7.30 7.66
N ILE A 53 0.71 -6.67 6.75
CA ILE A 53 -0.70 -6.33 6.96
C ILE A 53 -1.57 -7.39 6.30
N GLY A 54 -2.43 -8.04 7.08
CA GLY A 54 -3.32 -9.11 6.63
C GLY A 54 -2.56 -10.37 6.22
N PRO A 55 -1.83 -11.02 7.15
CA PRO A 55 -1.13 -12.28 6.88
C PRO A 55 -2.08 -13.40 6.41
N GLY A 56 -3.37 -13.31 6.75
CA GLY A 56 -4.35 -14.36 6.47
C GLY A 56 -3.89 -15.68 7.09
N VAL A 57 -3.96 -16.76 6.31
CA VAL A 57 -3.49 -18.09 6.75
C VAL A 57 -1.96 -18.22 6.87
N GLY A 58 -1.18 -17.17 6.66
CA GLY A 58 0.27 -17.18 6.88
C GLY A 58 1.11 -17.63 5.68
N SER A 59 0.55 -17.72 4.47
CA SER A 59 1.30 -18.18 3.29
C SER A 59 2.48 -17.29 2.93
N LEU A 60 2.30 -15.97 3.00
CA LEU A 60 3.36 -15.00 2.76
C LEU A 60 4.27 -14.88 3.98
N THR A 61 3.71 -14.89 5.19
CA THR A 61 4.45 -14.95 6.47
C THR A 61 5.46 -16.09 6.51
N ALA A 62 5.05 -17.31 6.16
CA ALA A 62 5.94 -18.46 6.12
C ALA A 62 7.06 -18.29 5.07
N ALA A 63 6.76 -17.72 3.89
CA ALA A 63 7.79 -17.46 2.89
C ALA A 63 8.78 -16.35 3.33
N LEU A 64 8.32 -15.37 4.11
CA LEU A 64 9.17 -14.35 4.72
C LEU A 64 10.09 -14.95 5.78
N LEU A 65 9.59 -15.90 6.59
CA LEU A 65 10.41 -16.67 7.54
C LEU A 65 11.47 -17.53 6.83
N GLU A 66 11.15 -18.16 5.69
CA GLU A 66 12.14 -18.87 4.87
C GLU A 66 13.30 -17.96 4.43
N ALA A 67 13.09 -16.64 4.35
CA ALA A 67 14.09 -15.63 4.01
C ALA A 67 14.73 -14.95 5.23
N ASP A 68 14.64 -15.58 6.42
CA ASP A 68 15.27 -15.11 7.67
C ASP A 68 14.73 -13.76 8.18
N ALA A 69 13.48 -13.41 7.85
CA ALA A 69 12.85 -12.19 8.36
C ALA A 69 12.38 -12.31 9.83
N SER A 70 12.36 -11.18 10.54
CA SER A 70 11.60 -11.01 11.79
C SER A 70 10.32 -10.22 11.48
N ILE A 71 9.16 -10.74 11.87
CA ILE A 71 7.88 -10.28 11.34
C ILE A 71 7.00 -9.72 12.45
N THR A 72 6.40 -8.55 12.23
CA THR A 72 5.20 -8.11 12.93
C THR A 72 4.03 -8.24 11.95
N ALA A 73 3.03 -9.04 12.29
CA ALA A 73 1.88 -9.29 11.44
C ALA A 73 0.61 -8.69 12.06
N LEU A 74 -0.10 -7.82 11.35
CA LEU A 74 -1.36 -7.21 11.80
C LEU A 74 -2.54 -7.86 11.06
N GLU A 75 -3.36 -8.63 11.78
CA GLU A 75 -4.53 -9.33 11.22
C GLU A 75 -5.82 -8.82 11.87
N LEU A 76 -6.85 -8.59 11.06
CA LEU A 76 -8.16 -8.12 11.50
C LEU A 76 -9.08 -9.28 11.88
N ASP A 77 -9.05 -10.35 11.10
CA ASP A 77 -9.99 -11.46 11.24
C ASP A 77 -9.54 -12.42 12.35
N ARG A 78 -10.15 -12.26 13.52
CA ARG A 78 -9.92 -13.16 14.67
C ARG A 78 -10.13 -14.64 14.36
N HIS A 79 -10.95 -14.98 13.37
CA HIS A 79 -11.22 -16.38 13.02
C HIS A 79 -10.09 -17.00 12.19
N VAL A 80 -9.21 -16.17 11.61
CA VAL A 80 -8.05 -16.62 10.85
C VAL A 80 -6.82 -16.77 11.74
N LEU A 81 -6.76 -16.09 12.89
CA LEU A 81 -5.63 -16.16 13.83
C LEU A 81 -5.26 -17.62 14.22
N PRO A 82 -6.20 -18.52 14.59
CA PRO A 82 -5.84 -19.90 14.91
C PRO A 82 -5.22 -20.67 13.72
N LEU A 83 -5.63 -20.33 12.49
CA LEU A 83 -5.08 -20.94 11.28
C LEU A 83 -3.67 -20.42 11.00
N LEU A 84 -3.45 -19.12 11.21
CA LEU A 84 -2.12 -18.52 11.14
C LEU A 84 -1.18 -19.18 12.14
N ASP A 85 -1.59 -19.30 13.40
CA ASP A 85 -0.80 -19.93 14.46
C ASP A 85 -0.42 -21.37 14.09
N ALA A 86 -1.39 -22.17 13.61
CA ALA A 86 -1.15 -23.53 13.17
C ALA A 86 -0.12 -23.61 12.03
N VAL A 87 -0.19 -22.71 11.04
CA VAL A 87 0.80 -22.65 9.96
C VAL A 87 2.17 -22.24 10.51
N LEU A 88 2.23 -21.24 11.39
CA LEU A 88 3.47 -20.76 12.00
C LEU A 88 4.16 -21.86 12.83
N GLU A 89 3.41 -22.68 13.57
CA GLU A 89 3.97 -23.81 14.31
C GLU A 89 4.74 -24.78 13.39
N THR A 90 4.22 -25.05 12.19
CA THR A 90 4.90 -25.93 11.21
C THR A 90 6.22 -25.37 10.68
N THR A 91 6.45 -24.06 10.85
CA THR A 91 7.70 -23.42 10.43
C THR A 91 8.85 -23.68 11.42
N GLY A 92 8.52 -23.95 12.69
CA GLY A 92 9.49 -24.00 13.78
C GLY A 92 10.12 -22.64 14.11
N MET A 93 9.55 -21.54 13.61
CA MET A 93 10.07 -20.16 13.74
C MET A 93 8.96 -19.18 14.19
N ALA A 94 7.94 -19.69 14.88
CA ALA A 94 6.81 -18.89 15.35
C ALA A 94 7.24 -17.76 16.31
N ASP A 95 8.33 -17.98 17.06
CA ASP A 95 8.96 -17.00 17.95
C ASP A 95 9.50 -15.75 17.22
N ARG A 96 9.69 -15.84 15.90
CA ARG A 96 10.10 -14.71 15.05
C ARG A 96 8.94 -13.89 14.51
N VAL A 97 7.70 -14.26 14.86
CA VAL A 97 6.49 -13.57 14.42
C VAL A 97 5.75 -13.00 15.63
N ASN A 98 5.60 -11.68 15.66
CA ASN A 98 4.71 -10.99 16.56
C ASN A 98 3.36 -10.76 15.87
N VAL A 99 2.34 -11.55 16.23
CA VAL A 99 0.99 -11.40 15.68
C VAL A 99 0.19 -10.42 16.53
N VAL A 100 -0.28 -9.34 15.90
CA VAL A 100 -1.13 -8.32 16.50
C VAL A 100 -2.53 -8.45 15.91
N HIS A 101 -3.53 -8.65 16.77
CA HIS A 101 -4.93 -8.60 16.35
C HIS A 101 -5.40 -7.14 16.30
N GLY A 102 -5.82 -6.65 15.13
CA GLY A 102 -6.29 -5.29 14.97
C GLY A 102 -6.62 -4.89 13.53
N ASP A 103 -7.35 -3.77 13.39
CA ASP A 103 -7.70 -3.21 12.08
C ASP A 103 -6.62 -2.24 11.61
N ALA A 104 -5.98 -2.53 10.47
CA ALA A 104 -5.02 -1.64 9.83
C ALA A 104 -5.59 -0.27 9.42
N MET A 105 -6.92 -0.07 9.50
CA MET A 105 -7.60 1.20 9.27
C MET A 105 -7.78 2.06 10.53
N THR A 106 -7.63 1.49 11.73
CA THR A 106 -7.79 2.24 13.00
C THR A 106 -6.63 2.05 13.98
N ALA A 107 -5.81 1.02 13.83
CA ALA A 107 -4.67 0.75 14.69
C ALA A 107 -3.58 1.83 14.56
N ASP A 108 -2.77 1.97 15.62
CA ASP A 108 -1.59 2.82 15.63
C ASP A 108 -0.44 2.15 14.87
N LEU A 109 -0.30 2.51 13.59
CA LEU A 109 0.71 1.90 12.72
C LEU A 109 2.14 2.33 13.09
N ALA A 110 2.32 3.49 13.71
CA ALA A 110 3.63 3.95 14.19
C ALA A 110 4.09 3.06 15.35
N ALA A 111 3.21 2.83 16.34
CA ALA A 111 3.51 1.95 17.46
C ALA A 111 3.76 0.50 17.02
N ILE A 112 2.95 -0.04 16.10
CA ILE A 112 3.08 -1.42 15.61
C ILE A 112 4.37 -1.63 14.82
N SER A 113 4.75 -0.67 13.98
CA SER A 113 5.99 -0.76 13.20
C SER A 113 7.25 -0.48 14.03
N GLY A 114 7.11 0.20 15.18
CA GLY A 114 8.19 0.54 16.09
C GLY A 114 9.06 1.69 15.59
N GLU A 115 10.25 1.85 16.17
CA GLU A 115 11.14 2.98 15.85
C GLU A 115 12.20 2.66 14.79
N SER A 116 12.62 1.41 14.70
CA SER A 116 13.67 1.01 13.75
C SER A 116 13.13 0.88 12.33
N PRO A 117 14.00 0.99 11.30
CA PRO A 117 13.61 0.77 9.92
C PRO A 117 12.94 -0.59 9.70
N VAL A 118 11.81 -0.59 9.01
CA VAL A 118 11.08 -1.81 8.63
C VAL A 118 10.70 -1.79 7.15
N ILE A 119 10.53 -2.97 6.58
CA ILE A 119 10.03 -3.16 5.22
C ILE A 119 8.61 -3.71 5.34
N CYS A 120 7.63 -3.05 4.72
CA CYS A 120 6.29 -3.61 4.63
C CYS A 120 6.20 -4.56 3.44
N VAL A 121 5.86 -5.83 3.66
CA VAL A 121 5.61 -6.81 2.59
C VAL A 121 4.24 -7.42 2.83
N SER A 122 3.27 -7.19 1.94
CA SER A 122 1.87 -7.54 2.25
C SER A 122 1.03 -7.87 1.03
N ASN A 123 0.12 -8.82 1.18
CA ASN A 123 -1.00 -9.04 0.26
C ASN A 123 -2.23 -8.27 0.76
N LEU A 124 -2.41 -7.03 0.29
CA LEU A 124 -3.42 -6.15 0.88
C LEU A 124 -4.84 -6.49 0.43
N PRO A 125 -5.83 -6.40 1.35
CA PRO A 125 -7.24 -6.51 0.99
C PRO A 125 -7.63 -5.42 -0.02
N TYR A 126 -8.29 -5.81 -1.10
CA TYR A 126 -8.50 -4.93 -2.26
C TYR A 126 -9.35 -3.69 -1.97
N ASN A 127 -10.32 -3.80 -1.08
CA ASN A 127 -11.23 -2.72 -0.71
C ASN A 127 -10.55 -1.60 0.09
N VAL A 128 -9.44 -1.89 0.79
CA VAL A 128 -8.77 -0.95 1.70
C VAL A 128 -7.28 -0.75 1.40
N ALA A 129 -6.76 -1.37 0.32
CA ALA A 129 -5.34 -1.30 -0.03
C ALA A 129 -4.80 0.13 -0.18
N THR A 130 -5.50 1.01 -0.90
CA THR A 130 -5.05 2.40 -1.09
C THR A 130 -5.02 3.17 0.24
N PRO A 131 -6.10 3.18 1.05
CA PRO A 131 -6.05 3.76 2.38
C PRO A 131 -4.92 3.21 3.27
N ILE A 132 -4.72 1.89 3.34
CA ILE A 132 -3.65 1.29 4.15
C ILE A 132 -2.27 1.79 3.71
N VAL A 133 -1.98 1.79 2.40
CA VAL A 133 -0.72 2.32 1.87
C VAL A 133 -0.54 3.79 2.25
N MET A 134 -1.59 4.61 2.13
CA MET A 134 -1.52 6.01 2.53
C MET A 134 -1.31 6.20 4.03
N ARG A 135 -1.95 5.39 4.88
CA ARG A 135 -1.72 5.42 6.33
C ARG A 135 -0.28 5.04 6.68
N LEU A 136 0.25 3.94 6.11
CA LEU A 136 1.65 3.55 6.30
C LEU A 136 2.62 4.66 5.87
N LEU A 137 2.39 5.28 4.72
CA LEU A 137 3.23 6.37 4.24
C LEU A 137 3.16 7.61 5.14
N ASN A 138 1.97 7.92 5.68
CA ASN A 138 1.72 9.11 6.48
C ASN A 138 2.09 9.00 7.95
N GLU A 139 1.88 7.83 8.55
CA GLU A 139 1.86 7.61 10.00
C GLU A 139 3.07 6.79 10.47
N ALA A 140 3.65 5.94 9.61
CA ALA A 140 4.77 5.07 9.95
C ALA A 140 6.05 5.48 9.18
N PRO A 141 6.77 6.53 9.60
CA PRO A 141 7.93 7.08 8.87
C PRO A 141 9.12 6.12 8.80
N ASN A 142 9.22 5.19 9.75
CA ASN A 142 10.22 4.12 9.78
C ASN A 142 9.98 3.00 8.75
N VAL A 143 8.81 2.94 8.11
CA VAL A 143 8.56 2.06 6.96
C VAL A 143 9.30 2.65 5.76
N THR A 144 10.49 2.13 5.47
CA THR A 144 11.41 2.65 4.45
C THR A 144 11.09 2.13 3.05
N ARG A 145 10.48 0.95 2.97
CA ARG A 145 10.08 0.31 1.72
C ARG A 145 8.76 -0.41 1.91
N LEU A 146 7.89 -0.33 0.90
CA LEU A 146 6.68 -1.13 0.80
C LEU A 146 6.79 -2.00 -0.45
N LEU A 147 6.53 -3.30 -0.33
CA LEU A 147 6.17 -4.18 -1.43
C LEU A 147 4.78 -4.75 -1.17
N VAL A 148 3.79 -4.18 -1.85
CA VAL A 148 2.40 -4.56 -1.64
C VAL A 148 1.80 -5.20 -2.87
N MET A 149 1.00 -6.24 -2.66
CA MET A 149 0.14 -6.80 -3.69
C MET A 149 -1.24 -6.17 -3.59
N VAL A 150 -1.74 -5.66 -4.72
CA VAL A 150 -3.03 -4.97 -4.85
C VAL A 150 -3.70 -5.37 -6.17
N GLN A 151 -4.96 -4.98 -6.39
CA GLN A 151 -5.57 -5.13 -7.71
C GLN A 151 -4.74 -4.41 -8.77
N ARG A 152 -4.68 -4.96 -9.99
CA ARG A 152 -3.88 -4.41 -11.07
C ARG A 152 -4.15 -2.92 -11.33
N GLU A 153 -5.41 -2.52 -11.46
CA GLU A 153 -5.78 -1.11 -11.70
C GLU A 153 -5.31 -0.18 -10.57
N VAL A 154 -5.41 -0.65 -9.32
CA VAL A 154 -4.92 0.10 -8.15
C VAL A 154 -3.41 0.27 -8.23
N GLY A 155 -2.69 -0.80 -8.58
CA GLY A 155 -1.24 -0.74 -8.73
C GLY A 155 -0.77 0.14 -9.88
N GLU A 156 -1.48 0.11 -11.00
CA GLU A 156 -1.24 1.01 -12.15
C GLU A 156 -1.44 2.48 -11.76
N ARG A 157 -2.46 2.78 -10.93
CA ARG A 157 -2.69 4.13 -10.40
C ARG A 157 -1.60 4.56 -9.41
N MET A 158 -1.17 3.68 -8.50
CA MET A 158 -0.11 3.99 -7.53
C MET A 158 1.22 4.33 -8.21
N ALA A 159 1.56 3.62 -9.28
CA ALA A 159 2.81 3.77 -10.02
C ALA A 159 2.67 4.54 -11.35
N ALA A 160 1.57 5.28 -11.54
CA ALA A 160 1.33 6.03 -12.76
C ALA A 160 2.37 7.14 -12.96
N LYS A 161 2.64 7.47 -14.23
CA LYS A 161 3.49 8.61 -14.60
C LYS A 161 2.63 9.84 -14.90
N VAL A 162 3.18 11.03 -14.68
CA VAL A 162 2.54 12.31 -15.00
C VAL A 162 2.06 12.30 -16.45
N GLY A 163 0.85 12.84 -16.69
CA GLY A 163 0.19 12.85 -18.00
C GLY A 163 -0.40 11.50 -18.43
N GLY A 164 -0.13 10.42 -17.68
CA GLY A 164 -0.67 9.10 -17.95
C GLY A 164 -2.15 8.98 -17.59
N ARG A 165 -2.87 8.06 -18.25
CA ARG A 165 -4.30 7.83 -18.02
C ARG A 165 -4.63 7.53 -16.56
N GLU A 166 -3.80 6.73 -15.88
CA GLU A 166 -4.02 6.33 -14.48
C GLU A 166 -3.48 7.33 -13.46
N TYR A 167 -2.84 8.42 -13.89
CA TYR A 167 -2.29 9.43 -12.99
C TYR A 167 -3.41 10.16 -12.24
N GLY A 168 -3.28 10.21 -10.92
CA GLY A 168 -4.31 10.74 -10.04
C GLY A 168 -3.76 11.21 -8.70
N ALA A 169 -4.66 11.66 -7.83
CA ALA A 169 -4.31 12.17 -6.50
C ALA A 169 -3.45 11.18 -5.69
N VAL A 170 -3.77 9.89 -5.73
CA VAL A 170 -3.00 8.85 -5.03
C VAL A 170 -1.56 8.79 -5.53
N THR A 171 -1.35 8.89 -6.85
CA THR A 171 -0.02 8.90 -7.46
C THR A 171 0.83 10.06 -6.94
N VAL A 172 0.27 11.27 -6.91
CA VAL A 172 0.97 12.47 -6.43
C VAL A 172 1.29 12.36 -4.93
N LYS A 173 0.33 11.87 -4.14
CA LYS A 173 0.52 11.68 -2.70
C LYS A 173 1.58 10.62 -2.41
N ILE A 174 1.66 9.54 -3.19
CA ILE A 174 2.74 8.56 -3.06
C ILE A 174 4.09 9.18 -3.49
N ALA A 175 4.13 9.94 -4.59
CA ALA A 175 5.33 10.62 -5.06
C ALA A 175 5.93 11.58 -4.02
N PHE A 176 5.08 12.19 -3.18
CA PHE A 176 5.50 13.00 -2.03
C PHE A 176 6.34 12.19 -1.02
N HIS A 177 5.97 10.93 -0.78
CA HIS A 177 6.67 10.08 0.17
C HIS A 177 7.81 9.26 -0.43
N GLY A 178 7.72 8.87 -1.70
CA GLY A 178 8.67 7.94 -2.29
C GLY A 178 8.46 7.67 -3.78
N VAL A 179 9.26 6.76 -4.31
CA VAL A 179 9.19 6.33 -5.72
C VAL A 179 8.45 5.01 -5.84
N ALA A 180 7.28 5.05 -6.47
CA ALA A 180 6.47 3.86 -6.75
C ALA A 180 6.76 3.26 -8.13
N ARG A 181 6.83 1.93 -8.21
CA ARG A 181 6.95 1.18 -9.47
C ARG A 181 6.24 -0.16 -9.39
N MET A 182 5.64 -0.57 -10.51
CA MET A 182 5.17 -1.95 -10.66
C MET A 182 6.37 -2.87 -10.91
N VAL A 183 6.52 -3.89 -10.08
CA VAL A 183 7.64 -4.85 -10.17
C VAL A 183 7.19 -6.24 -10.63
N GLY A 184 5.88 -6.43 -10.83
CA GLY A 184 5.34 -7.66 -11.39
C GLY A 184 3.82 -7.71 -11.35
N THR A 185 3.28 -8.76 -11.97
CA THR A 185 1.87 -9.13 -11.92
C THR A 185 1.71 -10.55 -11.38
N VAL A 186 0.54 -10.83 -10.81
CA VAL A 186 0.18 -12.11 -10.22
C VAL A 186 -1.23 -12.51 -10.68
N ALA A 187 -1.35 -13.72 -11.22
CA ALA A 187 -2.58 -14.23 -11.82
C ALA A 187 -3.59 -14.68 -10.74
N PRO A 188 -4.91 -14.57 -10.97
CA PRO A 188 -5.94 -15.00 -10.01
C PRO A 188 -5.85 -16.47 -9.57
N SER A 189 -5.34 -17.34 -10.43
CA SER A 189 -5.27 -18.79 -10.19
C SER A 189 -4.39 -19.18 -9.00
N VAL A 190 -3.54 -18.28 -8.51
CA VAL A 190 -2.66 -18.55 -7.36
C VAL A 190 -3.33 -18.28 -6.01
N PHE A 191 -4.60 -17.85 -6.00
CA PHE A 191 -5.33 -17.50 -4.80
C PHE A 191 -6.48 -18.46 -4.50
N LEU A 192 -6.89 -18.48 -3.23
CA LEU A 192 -8.05 -19.19 -2.75
C LEU A 192 -8.93 -18.28 -1.86
N PRO A 193 -10.17 -17.97 -2.27
CA PRO A 193 -10.72 -18.16 -3.62
C PRO A 193 -9.98 -17.27 -4.65
N PRO A 194 -10.03 -17.59 -5.95
CA PRO A 194 -9.44 -16.73 -6.96
C PRO A 194 -10.20 -15.39 -7.05
N PRO A 195 -9.50 -14.24 -7.12
CA PRO A 195 -10.12 -12.95 -7.42
C PRO A 195 -10.62 -12.89 -8.87
N LYS A 196 -11.41 -11.86 -9.20
CA LYS A 196 -11.94 -11.66 -10.56
C LYS A 196 -10.96 -10.98 -11.52
N VAL A 197 -9.90 -10.38 -10.99
CA VAL A 197 -8.96 -9.54 -11.73
C VAL A 197 -7.53 -9.88 -11.34
N ASP A 198 -6.59 -9.59 -12.22
CA ASP A 198 -5.16 -9.72 -11.92
C ASP A 198 -4.74 -8.83 -10.75
N SER A 199 -3.70 -9.27 -10.05
CA SER A 199 -2.99 -8.48 -9.05
C SER A 199 -1.71 -7.86 -9.62
N ALA A 200 -1.28 -6.75 -9.03
CA ALA A 200 -0.01 -6.09 -9.28
C ALA A 200 0.83 -6.08 -8.01
N LEU A 201 2.14 -6.26 -8.16
CA LEU A 201 3.13 -6.02 -7.11
C LEU A 201 3.68 -4.61 -7.30
N VAL A 202 3.46 -3.76 -6.30
CA VAL A 202 3.93 -2.36 -6.30
C VAL A 202 5.00 -2.22 -5.24
N ARG A 203 6.19 -1.78 -5.66
CA ARG A 203 7.27 -1.37 -4.77
C ARG A 203 7.26 0.14 -4.62
N ILE A 204 7.30 0.62 -3.39
CA ILE A 204 7.46 2.03 -3.04
C ILE A 204 8.70 2.14 -2.16
N ASP A 205 9.74 2.81 -2.64
CA ASP A 205 10.92 3.15 -1.82
C ASP A 205 10.74 4.59 -1.32
N ARG A 206 10.73 4.78 0.00
CA ARG A 206 10.58 6.10 0.62
C ARG A 206 11.79 6.97 0.31
N HIS A 207 11.57 8.26 0.09
CA HIS A 207 12.67 9.21 -0.04
C HIS A 207 13.45 9.31 1.28
N PRO A 208 14.79 9.40 1.26
CA PRO A 208 15.58 9.57 2.47
C PRO A 208 15.35 10.93 3.14
N GLN A 209 14.89 11.92 2.38
CA GLN A 209 14.56 13.27 2.83
C GLN A 209 13.38 13.81 1.98
N PRO A 210 12.62 14.80 2.49
CA PRO A 210 11.58 15.45 1.70
C PRO A 210 12.12 15.97 0.36
N VAL A 211 11.39 15.69 -0.73
CA VAL A 211 11.77 16.10 -2.10
C VAL A 211 11.12 17.41 -2.55
N VAL A 212 10.18 17.92 -1.76
CA VAL A 212 9.54 19.21 -1.95
C VAL A 212 9.40 19.91 -0.60
N ASP A 213 9.51 21.24 -0.62
CA ASP A 213 9.33 22.09 0.55
C ASP A 213 7.87 22.57 0.62
N VAL A 214 7.18 22.26 1.72
CA VAL A 214 5.81 22.69 2.02
C VAL A 214 5.66 22.85 3.53
N SER A 215 4.94 23.87 4.00
CA SER A 215 4.76 24.05 5.45
C SER A 215 3.68 23.11 6.02
N SER A 216 2.73 22.67 5.19
CA SER A 216 1.72 21.68 5.57
C SER A 216 1.49 20.62 4.49
N ARG A 217 1.76 19.35 4.85
CA ARG A 217 1.40 18.18 4.02
C ARG A 217 -0.11 18.10 3.84
N GLU A 218 -0.88 18.37 4.88
CA GLU A 218 -2.33 18.28 4.90
C GLU A 218 -2.94 19.29 3.92
N ALA A 219 -2.42 20.53 3.90
CA ALA A 219 -2.82 21.54 2.92
C ALA A 219 -2.51 21.09 1.49
N LEU A 220 -1.27 20.66 1.21
CA LEU A 220 -0.87 20.11 -0.09
C LEU A 220 -1.81 18.97 -0.54
N PHE A 221 -2.11 18.03 0.35
CA PHE A 221 -2.95 16.87 0.04
C PHE A 221 -4.41 17.26 -0.19
N GLY A 222 -4.91 18.27 0.51
CA GLY A 222 -6.22 18.87 0.28
C GLY A 222 -6.31 19.50 -1.11
N ILE A 223 -5.30 20.27 -1.51
CA ILE A 223 -5.23 20.92 -2.83
C ILE A 223 -5.17 19.88 -3.95
N ILE A 224 -4.30 18.86 -3.82
CA ILE A 224 -4.23 17.74 -4.77
C ILE A 224 -5.60 17.07 -4.89
N GLN A 225 -6.27 16.80 -3.76
CA GLN A 225 -7.59 16.17 -3.76
C GLN A 225 -8.62 17.02 -4.50
N ALA A 226 -8.67 18.33 -4.25
CA ALA A 226 -9.56 19.26 -4.92
C ALA A 226 -9.29 19.32 -6.42
N GLY A 227 -8.02 19.36 -6.83
CA GLY A 227 -7.63 19.40 -8.23
C GLY A 227 -8.07 18.16 -9.03
N PHE A 228 -8.01 16.98 -8.42
CA PHE A 228 -8.46 15.73 -9.05
C PHE A 228 -9.96 15.42 -8.89
N ALA A 229 -10.73 16.26 -8.17
CA ALA A 229 -12.15 16.02 -7.94
C ALA A 229 -12.99 16.01 -9.24
N GLN A 230 -12.51 16.67 -10.29
CA GLN A 230 -13.23 16.78 -11.57
C GLN A 230 -12.30 16.47 -12.75
N ARG A 231 -12.02 15.17 -12.97
CA ARG A 231 -11.04 14.62 -13.95
C ARG A 231 -11.08 15.18 -15.38
N ARG A 232 -12.19 15.76 -15.84
CA ARG A 232 -12.31 16.28 -17.22
C ARG A 232 -12.22 17.81 -17.31
N LYS A 233 -12.20 18.52 -16.18
CA LYS A 233 -12.15 19.99 -16.16
C LYS A 233 -10.71 20.48 -16.04
N MET A 234 -10.47 21.67 -16.57
CA MET A 234 -9.23 22.42 -16.33
C MET A 234 -9.04 22.63 -14.82
N LEU A 235 -7.79 22.65 -14.37
CA LEU A 235 -7.42 22.75 -12.96
C LEU A 235 -8.02 24.00 -12.31
N ARG A 236 -8.01 25.15 -13.00
CA ARG A 236 -8.68 26.38 -12.53
C ARG A 236 -10.14 26.16 -12.16
N ARG A 237 -10.88 25.33 -12.91
CA ARG A 237 -12.31 25.07 -12.61
C ARG A 237 -12.48 24.09 -11.45
N ALA A 238 -11.52 23.18 -11.27
CA ALA A 238 -11.53 22.24 -10.15
C ALA A 238 -11.20 22.91 -8.82
N LEU A 239 -10.35 23.94 -8.83
CA LEU A 239 -9.87 24.62 -7.62
C LEU A 239 -10.67 25.85 -7.20
N VAL A 240 -11.53 26.40 -8.06
CA VAL A 240 -12.44 27.52 -7.70
C VAL A 240 -13.22 27.27 -6.40
N PRO A 241 -13.79 26.08 -6.13
CA PRO A 241 -14.48 25.83 -4.86
C PRO A 241 -13.59 25.98 -3.61
N MET A 242 -12.27 25.85 -3.75
CA MET A 242 -11.31 25.93 -2.66
C MET A 242 -10.70 27.34 -2.52
N PHE A 243 -10.35 27.98 -3.63
CA PHE A 243 -9.62 29.26 -3.61
C PHE A 243 -10.42 30.47 -4.08
N GLY A 244 -11.63 30.28 -4.60
CA GLY A 244 -12.47 31.36 -5.10
C GLY A 244 -11.76 32.19 -6.18
N ASP A 245 -11.87 33.51 -6.07
CA ASP A 245 -11.33 34.46 -7.06
C ASP A 245 -9.79 34.45 -7.13
N ARG A 246 -9.11 34.02 -6.05
CA ARG A 246 -7.64 33.90 -6.01
C ARG A 246 -7.10 32.74 -6.87
N THR A 247 -7.95 31.87 -7.40
CA THR A 247 -7.51 30.64 -8.09
C THR A 247 -6.54 30.92 -9.24
N LEU A 248 -6.81 31.93 -10.08
CA LEU A 248 -5.93 32.23 -11.22
C LEU A 248 -4.59 32.79 -10.78
N GLU A 249 -4.61 33.76 -9.85
CA GLU A 249 -3.42 34.36 -9.24
C GLU A 249 -2.50 33.29 -8.63
N LEU A 250 -3.08 32.35 -7.86
CA LEU A 250 -2.32 31.28 -7.21
C LEU A 250 -1.72 30.29 -8.22
N LEU A 251 -2.44 29.96 -9.29
CA LEU A 251 -1.92 29.09 -10.36
C LEU A 251 -0.75 29.77 -11.09
N GLU A 252 -0.88 31.05 -11.42
CA GLU A 252 0.17 31.84 -12.06
C GLU A 252 1.40 31.97 -11.16
N ALA A 253 1.21 32.27 -9.87
CA ALA A 253 2.28 32.33 -8.87
C ALA A 253 3.01 30.99 -8.71
N ALA A 254 2.31 29.87 -8.89
CA ALA A 254 2.87 28.53 -8.88
C ALA A 254 3.52 28.10 -10.21
N GLY A 255 3.47 28.95 -11.24
CA GLY A 255 3.96 28.63 -12.58
C GLY A 255 3.13 27.57 -13.31
N ILE A 256 1.84 27.44 -12.97
CA ILE A 256 0.92 26.47 -13.56
C ILE A 256 0.03 27.17 -14.60
N ASP A 257 0.01 26.64 -15.82
CA ASP A 257 -0.93 27.09 -16.85
C ASP A 257 -2.38 26.92 -16.37
N PRO A 258 -3.20 27.98 -16.30
CA PRO A 258 -4.61 27.90 -15.90
C PRO A 258 -5.47 26.96 -16.77
N ALA A 259 -5.05 26.67 -17.99
CA ALA A 259 -5.69 25.71 -18.90
C ALA A 259 -5.22 24.26 -18.68
N ALA A 260 -4.17 24.04 -17.89
CA ALA A 260 -3.68 22.70 -17.55
C ALA A 260 -4.76 21.89 -16.81
N ARG A 261 -4.61 20.57 -16.86
CA ARG A 261 -5.44 19.64 -16.10
C ARG A 261 -4.63 19.02 -14.98
N ALA A 262 -5.30 18.58 -13.92
CA ALA A 262 -4.63 17.98 -12.77
C ALA A 262 -3.71 16.82 -13.19
N GLU A 263 -4.08 16.04 -14.22
CA GLU A 263 -3.27 14.91 -14.66
C GLU A 263 -1.91 15.28 -15.26
N THR A 264 -1.69 16.55 -15.63
CA THR A 264 -0.42 17.03 -16.22
C THR A 264 0.47 17.73 -15.20
N ILE A 265 0.05 17.84 -13.94
CA ILE A 265 0.79 18.59 -12.91
C ILE A 265 1.65 17.65 -12.08
N GLU A 266 2.96 17.93 -12.05
CA GLU A 266 3.94 17.21 -11.24
C GLU A 266 3.91 17.66 -9.77
N LEU A 267 4.46 16.83 -8.88
CA LEU A 267 4.51 17.10 -7.43
C LEU A 267 5.13 18.48 -7.10
N GLY A 268 6.20 18.88 -7.80
CA GLY A 268 6.86 20.17 -7.56
C GLY A 268 5.93 21.37 -7.78
N SER A 269 5.11 21.33 -8.83
CA SER A 269 4.11 22.36 -9.13
C SER A 269 2.96 22.35 -8.12
N TRP A 270 2.50 21.18 -7.67
CA TRP A 270 1.53 21.09 -6.58
C TRP A 270 2.08 21.71 -5.28
N ALA A 271 3.35 21.46 -4.96
CA ALA A 271 4.01 22.06 -3.80
C ALA A 271 4.16 23.58 -3.94
N ALA A 272 4.50 24.08 -5.15
CA ALA A 272 4.54 25.51 -5.42
C ALA A 272 3.17 26.17 -5.22
N LEU A 273 2.10 25.53 -5.67
CA LEU A 273 0.72 25.99 -5.46
C LEU A 273 0.34 26.00 -3.97
N ALA A 274 0.73 24.97 -3.21
CA ALA A 274 0.50 24.93 -1.78
C ALA A 274 1.19 26.11 -1.07
N ARG A 275 2.47 26.36 -1.36
CA ARG A 275 3.20 27.51 -0.80
C ARG A 275 2.60 28.85 -1.19
N ALA A 276 2.14 29.01 -2.44
CA ALA A 276 1.49 30.24 -2.89
C ALA A 276 0.17 30.51 -2.14
N ALA A 277 -0.56 29.45 -1.80
CA ALA A 277 -1.85 29.55 -1.09
C ALA A 277 -1.72 29.87 0.41
N GLU A 278 -0.52 29.74 0.99
CA GLU A 278 -0.22 30.08 2.39
C GLU A 278 0.02 31.58 2.59
N VAL A 279 0.27 32.31 1.49
CA VAL A 279 0.43 33.77 1.44
C VAL A 279 -0.92 34.45 1.24
#